data_AF-A0A382XXH0-F1
#
_entry.id   AF-A0A382XXH0-F1
#
_cell.length_a   1.000
_cell.length_b   1.000
_cell.length_c   1.000
_cell.angle_alpha   90.00
_cell.angle_beta   90.00
_cell.angle_gamma   90.00
#
_symmetry.space_group_name_H-M   'P 1'
#
loop_
_entity.id
_entity.type
_entity.pdbx_description
1 polymer ?
#
loop_
_entity_poly.entity_id
_entity_poly.type
_entity_poly.pdbx_seq_one_letter_code
_entity_poly.pdbx_strand_id
1 'polypeptide(L)'
;VGTVTEIHDYLRLLFAHIGKPHCWQCKLPIQRQTVQQISDTIKKFREGSKILILAPVVRGRKGEHRGVLSEIKKEGFLRIRINGKIHSIEEKIQLEKQKKHTIEIVVDRLIIDKNILDRLAESVELALQIGSGLIVVHKISDKDYLFSEHFACPHCELSLEEITPRMFSFNSPYGACKKCEGIGSHMEVNPELIIPDKTKSLVQGGVVPLGEQPRGNWYGSILKSLSSYYKFNFTTPWYKLSSEVKKMLLFGAGKTKLEMHYSSKRW
;
A
#
# COMPACT_ATOMS: atom_id res chain seq x y z
N VAL A 1 26.84 -4.73 -11.82
CA VAL A 1 26.83 -5.60 -13.02
C VAL A 1 25.67 -5.23 -13.94
N GLY A 2 24.40 -5.39 -13.53
CA GLY A 2 23.25 -5.18 -14.43
C GLY A 2 23.09 -3.78 -15.06
N THR A 3 23.44 -2.69 -14.36
CA THR A 3 23.47 -1.34 -14.95
C THR A 3 24.65 -1.10 -15.87
N VAL A 4 25.83 -1.64 -15.53
CA VAL A 4 27.07 -1.49 -16.33
C VAL A 4 26.95 -2.22 -17.66
N THR A 5 26.27 -3.37 -17.66
CA THR A 5 26.05 -4.17 -18.87
C THR A 5 24.77 -3.78 -19.61
N GLU A 6 24.08 -2.70 -19.21
CA GLU A 6 22.79 -2.24 -19.75
C GLU A 6 21.63 -3.25 -19.71
N ILE A 7 21.85 -4.47 -19.21
CA ILE A 7 20.82 -5.50 -19.01
C ILE A 7 19.63 -4.94 -18.23
N HIS A 8 19.89 -4.12 -17.20
CA HIS A 8 18.84 -3.47 -16.44
C HIS A 8 17.95 -2.58 -17.32
N ASP A 9 18.49 -1.92 -18.33
CA ASP A 9 17.75 -1.01 -19.20
C ASP A 9 16.82 -1.77 -20.13
N TYR A 10 17.29 -2.89 -20.68
CA TYR A 10 16.44 -3.82 -21.41
C TYR A 10 15.35 -4.43 -20.53
N LEU A 11 15.66 -4.76 -19.27
CA LEU A 11 14.64 -5.22 -18.32
C LEU A 11 13.59 -4.14 -18.06
N ARG A 12 13.98 -2.87 -17.89
CA ARG A 12 13.03 -1.75 -17.72
C ARG A 12 12.07 -1.65 -18.92
N LEU A 13 12.59 -1.77 -20.14
CA LEU A 13 11.76 -1.80 -21.36
C LEU A 13 10.84 -3.02 -21.38
N LEU A 14 11.36 -4.21 -21.09
CA LEU A 14 10.60 -5.45 -21.06
C LEU A 14 9.42 -5.37 -20.08
N PHE A 15 9.67 -4.94 -18.85
CA PHE A 15 8.63 -4.81 -17.82
C PHE A 15 7.62 -3.71 -18.13
N ALA A 16 8.02 -2.63 -18.81
CA ALA A 16 7.08 -1.59 -19.21
C ALA A 16 6.14 -2.03 -20.34
N HIS A 17 6.63 -2.79 -21.31
CA HIS A 17 5.85 -3.14 -22.50
C HIS A 17 5.01 -4.41 -22.35
N ILE A 18 5.54 -5.46 -21.72
CA ILE A 18 4.85 -6.75 -21.60
C ILE A 18 4.63 -7.18 -20.14
N GLY A 19 5.02 -6.33 -19.18
CA GLY A 19 4.76 -6.56 -17.77
C GLY A 19 3.26 -6.59 -17.49
N LYS A 20 2.84 -7.56 -16.70
CA LYS A 20 1.46 -7.66 -16.20
C LYS A 20 1.44 -7.06 -14.79
N PRO A 21 0.95 -5.82 -14.59
CA PRO A 21 0.94 -5.22 -13.26
C PRO A 21 -0.08 -5.91 -12.38
N HIS A 22 0.25 -6.02 -11.09
CA HIS A 22 -0.63 -6.62 -10.09
C HIS A 22 -0.82 -5.64 -8.94
N CYS A 23 -2.01 -5.66 -8.34
CA CYS A 23 -2.31 -4.88 -7.15
C CYS A 23 -1.48 -5.38 -5.95
N TRP A 24 -0.75 -4.50 -5.27
CA TRP A 24 0.07 -4.90 -4.11
C TRP A 24 -0.76 -5.30 -2.88
N GLN A 25 -2.04 -4.95 -2.82
CA GLN A 25 -2.95 -5.30 -1.72
C GLN A 25 -3.72 -6.61 -1.97
N CYS A 26 -4.33 -6.79 -3.15
CA CYS A 26 -5.14 -7.98 -3.45
C CYS A 26 -4.52 -8.95 -4.47
N LYS A 27 -3.36 -8.61 -5.06
CA LYS A 27 -2.62 -9.42 -6.04
C LYS A 27 -3.35 -9.70 -7.36
N LEU A 28 -4.51 -9.09 -7.59
CA LEU A 28 -5.22 -9.21 -8.86
C LEU A 28 -4.52 -8.41 -9.98
N PRO A 29 -4.59 -8.88 -11.24
CA PRO A 29 -4.01 -8.18 -12.37
C PRO A 29 -4.73 -6.83 -12.57
N ILE A 30 -3.96 -5.80 -12.88
CA ILE A 30 -4.46 -4.48 -13.27
C ILE A 30 -4.33 -4.39 -14.79
N GLN A 31 -5.41 -4.08 -15.49
CA GLN A 31 -5.39 -3.96 -16.95
C GLN A 31 -6.19 -2.73 -17.34
N ARG A 32 -5.57 -1.87 -18.15
CA ARG A 32 -6.28 -0.84 -18.90
C ARG A 32 -6.93 -1.50 -20.10
N GLN A 33 -8.21 -1.22 -20.32
CA GLN A 33 -8.93 -1.72 -21.49
C GLN A 33 -9.67 -0.56 -22.15
N THR A 34 -9.60 -0.47 -23.47
CA THR A 34 -10.37 0.51 -24.23
C THR A 34 -11.85 0.10 -24.29
N VAL A 35 -12.74 1.05 -24.57
CA VAL A 35 -14.19 0.79 -24.79
C VAL A 35 -14.38 -0.38 -25.75
N GLN A 36 -13.61 -0.40 -26.85
CA GLN A 36 -13.69 -1.44 -27.88
C GLN A 36 -13.22 -2.80 -27.37
N GLN A 37 -12.11 -2.86 -26.62
CA GLN A 37 -11.63 -4.11 -26.00
C GLN A 37 -12.61 -4.66 -24.96
N ILE A 38 -13.25 -3.79 -24.17
CA ILE A 38 -14.28 -4.17 -23.21
C ILE A 38 -15.49 -4.76 -23.96
N SER A 39 -15.95 -4.06 -25.00
CA SER A 39 -17.08 -4.48 -25.83
C SER A 39 -16.83 -5.81 -26.53
N ASP A 40 -15.63 -5.99 -27.11
CA ASP A 40 -15.20 -7.24 -27.74
C ASP A 40 -15.11 -8.39 -26.72
N THR A 41 -14.70 -8.11 -25.49
CA THR A 41 -14.65 -9.11 -24.42
C THR A 41 -16.04 -9.56 -24.01
N ILE A 42 -16.98 -8.61 -23.88
CA ILE A 42 -18.38 -8.89 -23.56
C ILE A 42 -19.04 -9.67 -24.71
N LYS A 43 -18.73 -9.34 -25.98
CA LYS A 43 -19.25 -10.06 -27.17
C LYS A 43 -18.88 -11.54 -27.18
N LYS A 44 -17.77 -11.94 -26.55
CA LYS A 44 -17.35 -13.35 -26.44
C LYS A 44 -18.20 -14.18 -25.48
N PHE A 45 -19.10 -13.55 -24.72
CA PHE A 45 -20.05 -14.30 -23.89
C PHE A 45 -21.05 -15.06 -24.77
N ARG A 46 -21.68 -16.11 -24.20
CA ARG A 46 -22.61 -16.97 -24.93
C ARG A 46 -23.78 -16.18 -25.51
N GLU A 47 -24.08 -16.39 -26.78
CA GLU A 47 -25.23 -15.80 -27.48
C GLU A 47 -26.54 -16.07 -26.71
N GLY A 48 -27.39 -15.05 -26.60
CA GLY A 48 -28.61 -15.06 -25.79
C GLY A 48 -28.41 -14.77 -24.29
N SER A 49 -27.17 -14.54 -23.82
CA SER A 49 -26.92 -14.14 -22.44
C SER A 49 -27.52 -12.75 -22.16
N LYS A 50 -28.26 -12.62 -21.06
CA LYS A 50 -28.77 -11.34 -20.56
C LYS A 50 -27.73 -10.69 -19.65
N ILE A 51 -27.30 -9.49 -20.01
CA ILE A 51 -26.31 -8.71 -19.26
C ILE A 51 -26.91 -7.38 -18.80
N LEU A 52 -26.43 -6.90 -17.65
CA LEU A 52 -26.66 -5.55 -17.15
C LEU A 52 -25.34 -4.81 -17.15
N ILE A 53 -25.34 -3.63 -17.77
CA ILE A 53 -24.21 -2.71 -17.72
C ILE A 53 -24.45 -1.77 -16.55
N LEU A 54 -23.48 -1.74 -15.64
CA LEU A 54 -23.57 -1.03 -14.39
C LEU A 54 -22.40 -0.06 -14.25
N ALA A 55 -22.71 1.19 -13.88
CA ALA A 55 -21.71 2.21 -13.56
C ALA A 55 -21.57 2.30 -12.03
N PRO A 56 -20.43 1.91 -11.43
CA PRO A 56 -20.24 1.97 -9.99
C PRO A 56 -19.93 3.39 -9.52
N VAL A 57 -20.86 4.03 -8.82
CA VAL A 57 -20.70 5.42 -8.32
C VAL A 57 -20.17 5.45 -6.89
N VAL A 58 -20.60 4.50 -6.06
CA VAL A 58 -20.16 4.38 -4.67
C VAL A 58 -19.77 2.94 -4.41
N ARG A 59 -18.61 2.72 -3.79
CA ARG A 59 -18.11 1.37 -3.51
C ARG A 59 -17.58 1.27 -2.09
N GLY A 60 -18.21 0.44 -1.26
CA GLY A 60 -17.71 0.17 0.09
C GLY A 60 -17.56 1.39 1.01
N ARG A 61 -18.25 2.52 0.73
CA ARG A 61 -18.17 3.75 1.52
C ARG A 61 -19.32 3.82 2.53
N LYS A 62 -19.01 4.26 3.74
CA LYS A 62 -20.02 4.51 4.78
C LYS A 62 -20.76 5.81 4.51
N GLY A 63 -22.07 5.84 4.72
CA GLY A 63 -22.88 7.05 4.59
C GLY A 63 -24.25 6.79 3.97
N GLU A 64 -25.15 7.77 4.10
CA GLU A 64 -26.50 7.67 3.55
C GLU A 64 -26.56 7.97 2.04
N HIS A 65 -25.50 8.59 1.49
CA HIS A 65 -25.34 8.90 0.05
C HIS A 65 -26.53 9.62 -0.61
N ARG A 66 -27.30 10.42 0.13
CA ARG A 66 -28.49 11.13 -0.38
C ARG A 66 -28.17 12.07 -1.55
N GLY A 67 -27.02 12.74 -1.51
CA GLY A 67 -26.55 13.61 -2.60
C GLY A 67 -26.40 12.84 -3.90
N VAL A 68 -25.67 11.73 -3.86
CA VAL A 68 -25.46 10.84 -5.01
C VAL A 68 -26.80 10.31 -5.56
N LEU A 69 -27.70 9.84 -4.69
CA LEU A 69 -29.02 9.37 -5.13
C LEU A 69 -29.86 10.48 -5.80
N SER A 70 -29.72 11.73 -5.35
CA SER A 70 -30.41 12.86 -5.95
C SER A 70 -29.83 13.28 -7.31
N GLU A 71 -28.52 13.17 -7.49
CA GLU A 71 -27.83 13.41 -8.77
C GLU A 71 -28.25 12.37 -9.80
N ILE A 72 -28.24 11.09 -9.43
CA ILE A 72 -28.71 9.98 -10.29
C ILE A 72 -30.14 10.22 -10.78
N LYS A 73 -31.02 10.70 -9.88
CA LYS A 73 -32.41 11.02 -10.22
C LYS A 73 -32.53 12.20 -11.17
N LYS A 74 -31.68 13.23 -11.02
CA LYS A 74 -31.64 14.39 -11.92
C LYS A 74 -31.16 14.01 -13.32
N GLU A 75 -30.22 13.07 -13.42
CA GLU A 75 -29.74 12.54 -14.70
C GLU A 75 -30.73 11.59 -15.38
N GLY A 76 -31.84 11.24 -14.72
CA GLY A 76 -32.95 10.50 -15.32
C GLY A 76 -32.80 8.98 -15.29
N PHE A 77 -31.84 8.43 -14.53
CA PHE A 77 -31.69 6.97 -14.40
C PHE A 77 -32.80 6.37 -13.56
N LEU A 78 -33.49 5.36 -14.10
CA LEU A 78 -34.65 4.73 -13.47
C LEU A 78 -34.29 3.66 -12.43
N ARG A 79 -33.14 2.99 -12.58
CA ARG A 79 -32.77 1.80 -11.82
C ARG A 79 -31.36 1.90 -11.27
N ILE A 80 -31.20 1.44 -10.03
CA ILE A 80 -29.92 1.35 -9.35
C ILE A 80 -29.77 0.00 -8.65
N ARG A 81 -28.55 -0.51 -8.54
CA ARG A 81 -28.20 -1.69 -7.76
C ARG A 81 -27.50 -1.24 -6.49
N ILE A 82 -28.09 -1.56 -5.34
CA ILE A 82 -27.51 -1.26 -4.03
C ILE A 82 -27.23 -2.57 -3.30
N ASN A 83 -25.98 -2.77 -2.90
CA ASN A 83 -25.52 -3.99 -2.20
C ASN A 83 -25.98 -5.29 -2.88
N GLY A 84 -25.97 -5.30 -4.22
CA GLY A 84 -26.37 -6.43 -5.06
C GLY A 84 -27.87 -6.54 -5.37
N LYS A 85 -28.74 -5.72 -4.76
CA LYS A 85 -30.19 -5.71 -5.04
C LYS A 85 -30.56 -4.56 -5.95
N ILE A 86 -31.37 -4.82 -6.97
CA ILE A 86 -31.84 -3.79 -7.92
C ILE A 86 -33.10 -3.14 -7.35
N HIS A 87 -33.10 -1.82 -7.30
CA HIS A 87 -34.20 -0.97 -6.83
C HIS A 87 -34.60 0.04 -7.90
N SER A 88 -35.85 0.48 -7.86
CA SER A 88 -36.31 1.65 -8.61
C SER A 88 -35.87 2.93 -7.89
N ILE A 89 -35.41 3.95 -8.63
CA ILE A 89 -35.00 5.24 -8.03
C ILE A 89 -36.18 6.00 -7.40
N GLU A 90 -37.41 5.65 -7.78
CA GLU A 90 -38.63 6.28 -7.26
C GLU A 90 -38.97 5.83 -5.85
N GLU A 91 -38.49 4.67 -5.44
CA GLU A 91 -38.67 4.15 -4.08
C GLU A 91 -37.88 5.00 -3.08
N LYS A 92 -38.45 5.24 -1.89
CA LYS A 92 -37.73 5.89 -0.79
C LYS A 92 -36.66 4.95 -0.25
N ILE A 93 -35.47 5.03 -0.81
CA ILE A 93 -34.32 4.25 -0.36
C ILE A 93 -33.63 4.99 0.79
N GLN A 94 -33.67 4.41 1.99
CA GLN A 94 -32.91 4.89 3.15
C GLN A 94 -31.73 3.97 3.41
N LEU A 95 -30.53 4.55 3.38
CA LEU A 95 -29.27 3.87 3.67
C LEU A 95 -28.78 4.22 5.07
N GLU A 96 -28.15 3.27 5.76
CA GLU A 96 -27.66 3.46 7.12
C GLU A 96 -26.30 4.15 7.13
N LYS A 97 -26.19 5.28 7.83
CA LYS A 97 -24.94 6.09 7.89
C LYS A 97 -23.70 5.29 8.35
N GLN A 98 -23.87 4.30 9.21
CA GLN A 98 -22.75 3.54 9.80
C GLN A 98 -22.29 2.33 8.96
N LYS A 99 -23.09 1.90 7.98
CA LYS A 99 -22.78 0.72 7.15
C LYS A 99 -22.11 1.13 5.85
N LYS A 100 -21.22 0.26 5.36
CA LYS A 100 -20.62 0.41 4.04
C LYS A 100 -21.66 0.02 2.99
N HIS A 101 -21.80 0.85 1.97
CA HIS A 101 -22.71 0.60 0.86
C HIS A 101 -21.98 0.64 -0.48
N THR A 102 -22.47 -0.16 -1.41
CA THR A 102 -22.07 -0.13 -2.82
C THR A 102 -23.30 0.22 -3.65
N ILE A 103 -23.20 1.28 -4.45
CA ILE A 103 -24.27 1.83 -5.28
C ILE A 103 -23.76 1.87 -6.72
N GLU A 104 -24.49 1.22 -7.61
CA GLU A 104 -24.19 1.12 -9.02
C GLU A 104 -25.42 1.50 -9.82
N ILE A 105 -25.29 2.34 -10.84
CA ILE A 105 -26.40 2.73 -11.70
C ILE A 105 -26.57 1.66 -12.78
N VAL A 106 -27.81 1.28 -13.08
CA VAL A 106 -28.10 0.41 -14.22
C VAL A 106 -28.22 1.29 -15.46
N VAL A 107 -27.19 1.25 -16.31
CA VAL A 107 -27.10 2.08 -17.53
C VAL A 107 -27.90 1.45 -18.65
N ASP A 108 -27.66 0.17 -18.96
CA ASP A 108 -28.44 -0.55 -19.97
C ASP A 108 -28.61 -2.04 -19.61
N ARG A 109 -29.63 -2.65 -20.18
CA ARG A 109 -29.91 -4.09 -20.14
C ARG A 109 -29.91 -4.62 -21.56
N LEU A 110 -28.93 -5.46 -21.85
CA LEU A 110 -28.69 -5.99 -23.19
C LEU A 110 -28.83 -7.51 -23.22
N ILE A 111 -29.17 -8.03 -24.39
CA ILE A 111 -29.16 -9.47 -24.71
C ILE A 111 -28.11 -9.66 -25.79
N ILE A 112 -27.13 -10.51 -25.55
CA ILE A 112 -26.01 -10.67 -26.48
C ILE A 112 -26.48 -11.34 -27.76
N ASP A 113 -26.31 -10.62 -28.87
CA ASP A 113 -26.63 -11.00 -30.24
C ASP A 113 -25.52 -10.50 -31.19
N LYS A 114 -25.51 -10.92 -32.46
CA LYS A 114 -24.43 -10.62 -33.42
C LYS A 114 -24.31 -9.14 -33.80
N ASN A 115 -25.42 -8.40 -33.80
CA ASN A 115 -25.49 -7.01 -34.23
C ASN A 115 -25.49 -5.99 -33.07
N ILE A 116 -25.16 -6.41 -31.84
CA ILE A 116 -25.29 -5.52 -30.66
C ILE A 116 -24.10 -4.58 -30.43
N LEU A 117 -23.05 -4.64 -31.26
CA LEU A 117 -21.77 -3.97 -31.00
C LEU A 117 -21.89 -2.46 -30.79
N ASP A 118 -22.62 -1.75 -31.66
CA ASP A 118 -22.70 -0.29 -31.60
C ASP A 118 -23.41 0.17 -30.31
N ARG A 119 -24.57 -0.42 -30.01
CA ARG A 119 -25.32 -0.14 -28.77
C ARG A 119 -24.54 -0.54 -27.52
N LEU A 120 -23.80 -1.65 -27.59
CA LEU A 120 -22.94 -2.11 -26.49
C LEU A 120 -21.82 -1.09 -26.24
N ALA A 121 -21.15 -0.61 -27.29
CA ALA A 121 -20.07 0.36 -27.18
C ALA A 121 -20.57 1.68 -26.58
N GLU A 122 -21.69 2.23 -27.07
CA GLU A 122 -22.33 3.44 -26.51
C GLU A 122 -22.67 3.27 -25.02
N SER A 123 -23.23 2.12 -24.65
CA SER A 123 -23.59 1.82 -23.25
C SER A 123 -22.34 1.67 -22.36
N VAL A 124 -21.27 1.06 -22.88
CA VAL A 124 -20.00 0.92 -22.16
C VAL A 124 -19.33 2.28 -21.97
N GLU A 125 -19.30 3.11 -23.01
CA GLU A 125 -18.75 4.47 -22.96
C GLU A 125 -19.47 5.33 -21.92
N LEU A 126 -20.81 5.36 -21.97
CA LEU A 126 -21.62 6.06 -20.99
C LEU A 126 -21.38 5.54 -19.56
N ALA A 127 -21.33 4.22 -19.39
CA ALA A 127 -21.09 3.63 -18.07
C ALA A 127 -19.69 3.94 -17.52
N LEU A 128 -18.67 3.98 -18.38
CA LEU A 128 -17.32 4.40 -18.00
C LEU A 128 -17.27 5.87 -17.62
N GLN A 129 -17.94 6.76 -18.36
CA GLN A 129 -18.03 8.18 -18.02
C GLN A 129 -18.64 8.39 -16.62
N ILE A 130 -19.78 7.75 -16.34
CA ILE A 130 -20.47 7.90 -15.06
C ILE A 130 -19.70 7.19 -13.92
N GLY A 131 -19.12 6.02 -14.22
CA GLY A 131 -18.35 5.22 -13.28
C GLY A 131 -16.91 5.69 -13.08
N SER A 132 -16.53 6.87 -13.60
CA SER A 132 -15.17 7.43 -13.52
C SER A 132 -14.09 6.43 -14.01
N GLY A 133 -14.31 5.85 -15.19
CA GLY A 133 -13.41 4.89 -15.82
C GLY A 133 -13.55 3.45 -15.31
N LEU A 134 -14.63 3.12 -14.59
CA LEU A 134 -14.97 1.77 -14.13
C LEU A 134 -16.35 1.35 -14.61
N ILE A 135 -16.49 0.06 -14.91
CA ILE A 135 -17.75 -0.54 -15.36
C ILE A 135 -17.87 -1.95 -14.79
N VAL A 136 -19.07 -2.28 -14.29
CA VAL A 136 -19.42 -3.63 -13.85
C VAL A 136 -20.41 -4.21 -14.85
N VAL A 137 -20.13 -5.39 -15.39
CA VAL A 137 -21.04 -6.12 -16.26
C VAL A 137 -21.56 -7.31 -15.48
N HIS A 138 -22.83 -7.26 -15.09
CA HIS A 138 -23.50 -8.35 -14.40
C HIS A 138 -24.21 -9.25 -15.42
N LYS A 139 -23.78 -10.50 -15.50
CA LYS A 139 -24.45 -11.53 -16.30
C LYS A 139 -25.44 -12.27 -15.40
N ILE A 140 -26.74 -12.22 -15.73
CA ILE A 140 -27.84 -12.67 -14.86
C ILE A 140 -27.75 -14.15 -14.44
N SER A 141 -27.03 -14.97 -15.20
CA SER A 141 -26.83 -16.40 -14.92
C SER A 141 -25.45 -16.74 -14.33
N ASP A 142 -24.63 -15.74 -14.00
CA ASP A 142 -23.20 -15.92 -13.71
C ASP A 142 -22.73 -14.89 -12.66
N LYS A 143 -21.48 -14.43 -12.78
CA LYS A 143 -20.80 -13.49 -11.88
C LYS A 143 -20.76 -12.07 -12.43
N ASP A 144 -20.38 -11.13 -11.56
CA ASP A 144 -20.01 -9.78 -11.94
C ASP A 144 -18.62 -9.77 -12.59
N TYR A 145 -18.51 -9.13 -13.75
CA TYR A 145 -17.24 -8.85 -14.41
C TYR A 145 -16.95 -7.36 -14.27
N LEU A 146 -15.71 -7.02 -13.97
CA LEU A 146 -15.32 -5.66 -13.64
C LEU A 146 -14.21 -5.24 -14.59
N PHE A 147 -14.43 -4.14 -15.30
CA PHE A 147 -13.49 -3.60 -16.27
C PHE A 147 -13.12 -2.16 -15.88
N SER A 148 -11.95 -1.71 -16.34
CA SER A 148 -11.47 -0.34 -16.13
C SER A 148 -10.82 0.21 -17.38
N GLU A 149 -11.09 1.48 -17.65
CA GLU A 149 -10.42 2.27 -18.68
C GLU A 149 -9.05 2.81 -18.20
N HIS A 150 -8.81 2.75 -16.89
CA HIS A 150 -7.56 3.18 -16.26
C HIS A 150 -6.75 1.98 -15.77
N PHE A 151 -5.46 2.17 -15.47
CA PHE A 151 -4.67 1.19 -14.74
C PHE A 151 -5.06 1.18 -13.25
N ALA A 152 -6.33 0.92 -12.94
CA ALA A 152 -6.82 0.90 -11.57
C ALA A 152 -7.15 -0.52 -11.11
N CYS A 153 -6.74 -0.88 -9.90
CA CYS A 153 -7.24 -2.06 -9.23
C CYS A 153 -8.70 -1.80 -8.84
N PRO A 154 -9.63 -2.56 -9.40
CA PRO A 154 -11.01 -2.24 -9.21
C PRO A 154 -11.54 -2.83 -7.89
N HIS A 155 -10.73 -3.50 -7.05
CA HIS A 155 -11.15 -3.92 -5.70
C HIS A 155 -10.64 -3.01 -4.58
N CYS A 156 -9.43 -2.47 -4.75
CA CYS A 156 -8.75 -1.70 -3.71
C CYS A 156 -8.77 -0.19 -3.97
N GLU A 157 -9.38 0.26 -5.07
CA GLU A 157 -9.36 1.68 -5.53
C GLU A 157 -7.93 2.22 -5.72
N LEU A 158 -6.96 1.33 -5.93
CA LEU A 158 -5.57 1.71 -6.19
C LEU A 158 -5.42 2.03 -7.68
N SER A 159 -5.22 3.30 -8.00
CA SER A 159 -4.83 3.70 -9.34
C SER A 159 -3.32 3.62 -9.50
N LEU A 160 -2.87 2.99 -10.58
CA LEU A 160 -1.52 3.11 -11.10
C LEU A 160 -1.52 4.16 -12.21
N GLU A 161 -0.44 4.92 -12.28
CA GLU A 161 -0.12 5.72 -13.46
C GLU A 161 0.21 4.81 -14.65
N GLU A 162 0.24 5.40 -15.85
CA GLU A 162 0.69 4.68 -17.04
C GLU A 162 2.10 4.12 -16.84
N ILE A 163 2.23 2.82 -17.11
CA ILE A 163 3.48 2.10 -16.88
C ILE A 163 4.51 2.57 -17.91
N THR A 164 5.57 3.19 -17.42
CA THR A 164 6.67 3.69 -18.24
C THR A 164 8.00 3.09 -17.76
N PRO A 165 9.00 2.92 -18.65
CA PRO A 165 10.30 2.32 -18.28
C PRO A 165 10.99 3.01 -17.09
N ARG A 166 10.81 4.33 -16.94
CA ARG A 166 11.36 5.11 -15.82
C ARG A 166 10.84 4.69 -14.44
N MET A 167 9.65 4.09 -14.36
CA MET A 167 9.09 3.57 -13.11
C MET A 167 9.85 2.34 -12.59
N PHE A 168 10.58 1.64 -13.46
CA PHE A 168 11.43 0.52 -13.09
C PHE A 168 12.88 0.95 -12.83
N SER A 169 13.14 2.26 -12.79
CA SER A 169 14.45 2.82 -12.54
C SER A 169 14.59 3.25 -11.09
N PHE A 170 15.45 2.56 -10.33
CA PHE A 170 15.80 2.98 -8.97
C PHE A 170 16.55 4.32 -8.93
N ASN A 171 17.15 4.75 -10.04
CA ASN A 171 17.78 6.08 -10.18
C ASN A 171 16.79 7.21 -10.49
N SER A 172 15.51 6.90 -10.69
CA SER A 172 14.47 7.90 -10.99
C SER A 172 13.54 8.04 -9.79
N PRO A 173 13.11 9.26 -9.40
CA PRO A 173 12.17 9.43 -8.29
C PRO A 173 10.84 8.69 -8.50
N TYR A 174 10.48 8.39 -9.76
CA TYR A 174 9.28 7.62 -10.12
C TYR A 174 9.38 6.13 -9.77
N GLY A 175 10.59 5.55 -9.78
CA GLY A 175 10.83 4.13 -9.49
C GLY A 175 11.64 3.87 -8.22
N ALA A 176 12.25 4.91 -7.65
CA ALA A 176 13.04 4.83 -6.44
C ALA A 176 12.16 4.54 -5.21
N CYS A 177 12.64 3.66 -4.35
CA CYS A 177 12.00 3.44 -3.06
C CYS A 177 12.08 4.73 -2.24
N LYS A 178 10.95 5.23 -1.72
CA LYS A 178 10.90 6.46 -0.91
C LYS A 178 11.69 6.40 0.40
N LYS A 179 12.00 5.19 0.89
CA LYS A 179 12.73 5.01 2.15
C LYS A 179 14.23 5.16 1.92
N CYS A 180 14.79 4.43 0.95
CA CYS A 180 16.23 4.39 0.67
C CYS A 180 16.65 5.19 -0.56
N GLU A 181 15.72 5.90 -1.21
CA GLU A 181 15.96 6.72 -2.40
C GLU A 181 16.62 5.94 -3.55
N GLY A 182 16.29 4.64 -3.66
CA GLY A 182 16.83 3.77 -4.70
C GLY A 182 18.23 3.21 -4.42
N ILE A 183 18.84 3.52 -3.27
CA ILE A 183 20.15 2.97 -2.85
C ILE A 183 20.05 1.46 -2.58
N GLY A 184 18.88 0.99 -2.12
CA GLY A 184 18.65 -0.42 -1.80
C GLY A 184 19.30 -0.89 -0.48
N SER A 185 19.97 0.01 0.25
CA SER A 185 20.55 -0.25 1.55
C SER A 185 20.37 0.95 2.49
N HIS A 186 20.53 0.70 3.79
CA HIS A 186 20.54 1.72 4.83
C HIS A 186 21.73 1.49 5.75
N MET A 187 22.37 2.56 6.18
CA MET A 187 23.41 2.47 7.20
C MET A 187 22.76 2.42 8.58
N GLU A 188 22.97 1.31 9.27
CA GLU A 188 22.55 1.13 10.66
C GLU A 188 23.76 0.70 11.48
N VAL A 189 23.78 1.09 12.76
CA VAL A 189 24.86 0.69 13.66
C VAL A 189 24.65 -0.78 14.04
N ASN A 190 25.63 -1.63 13.75
CA ASN A 190 25.60 -3.03 14.14
C ASN A 190 26.10 -3.22 15.58
N PRO A 191 25.25 -3.67 16.53
CA PRO A 191 25.66 -3.88 17.93
C PRO A 191 26.82 -4.87 18.09
N GLU A 192 26.96 -5.83 17.19
CA GLU A 192 28.05 -6.82 17.22
C GLU A 192 29.42 -6.18 16.89
N LEU A 193 29.43 -5.10 16.11
CA LEU A 193 30.66 -4.33 15.86
C LEU A 193 30.99 -3.35 16.99
N ILE A 194 30.00 -2.97 17.80
CA ILE A 194 30.22 -2.15 19.01
C ILE A 194 30.93 -2.98 20.09
N ILE A 195 30.57 -4.26 20.22
CA ILE A 195 31.16 -5.21 21.19
C ILE A 195 31.69 -6.45 20.43
N PRO A 196 32.84 -6.35 19.75
CA PRO A 196 33.38 -7.46 18.97
C PRO A 196 33.87 -8.61 19.86
N ASP A 197 34.46 -8.28 21.02
CA ASP A 197 34.92 -9.26 22.00
C ASP A 197 34.01 -9.28 23.23
N LYS A 198 33.09 -10.25 23.27
CA LYS A 198 32.12 -10.40 24.35
C LYS A 198 32.75 -10.87 25.67
N THR A 199 34.03 -11.28 25.68
CA THR A 199 34.75 -11.69 26.89
C THR A 199 35.30 -10.50 27.68
N LYS A 200 35.43 -9.33 27.03
CA LYS A 200 35.88 -8.10 27.68
C LYS A 200 34.78 -7.47 28.52
N SER A 201 35.20 -6.85 29.61
CA SER A 201 34.37 -6.01 30.47
C SER A 201 34.44 -4.53 30.06
N LEU A 202 33.67 -3.66 30.72
CA LEU A 202 33.71 -2.21 30.44
C LEU A 202 35.07 -1.60 30.81
N VAL A 203 35.72 -2.10 31.88
CA VAL A 203 37.09 -1.68 32.25
C VAL A 203 38.10 -2.00 31.16
N GLN A 204 37.94 -3.15 30.51
CA GLN A 204 38.82 -3.60 29.42
C GLN A 204 38.45 -3.00 28.06
N GLY A 205 37.51 -2.06 28.01
CA GLY A 205 37.07 -1.42 26.78
C GLY A 205 36.26 -2.34 25.86
N GLY A 206 35.45 -3.25 26.43
CA GLY A 206 34.59 -4.15 25.66
C GLY A 206 33.58 -3.44 24.76
N VAL A 207 33.17 -2.21 25.11
CA VAL A 207 32.37 -1.33 24.25
C VAL A 207 33.30 -0.37 23.52
N VAL A 208 33.63 -0.71 22.27
CA VAL A 208 34.73 -0.05 21.52
C VAL A 208 34.57 1.47 21.42
N PRO A 209 33.39 2.03 21.07
CA PRO A 209 33.23 3.49 20.95
C PRO A 209 33.39 4.25 22.27
N LEU A 210 33.18 3.59 23.41
CA LEU A 210 33.34 4.19 24.74
C LEU A 210 34.76 4.05 25.30
N GLY A 211 35.55 3.13 24.74
CA GLY A 211 36.85 2.74 25.28
C GLY A 211 36.76 2.16 26.69
N GLU A 212 37.88 2.15 27.40
CA GLU A 212 37.97 1.69 28.79
C GLU A 212 37.17 2.62 29.73
N GLN A 213 36.34 2.04 30.60
CA GLN A 213 35.45 2.76 31.53
C GLN A 213 35.53 2.15 32.94
N PRO A 214 35.41 2.95 34.02
CA PRO A 214 34.99 4.35 34.03
C PRO A 214 36.14 5.34 33.79
N ARG A 215 35.88 6.38 33.00
CA ARG A 215 36.75 7.57 32.91
C ARG A 215 36.16 8.71 33.75
N GLY A 216 36.99 9.63 34.25
CA GLY A 216 36.55 10.85 34.95
C GLY A 216 35.81 11.87 34.08
N ASN A 217 35.24 11.44 32.95
CA ASN A 217 34.54 12.27 31.99
C ASN A 217 33.01 12.12 32.15
N TRP A 218 32.28 12.89 31.35
CA TRP A 218 30.82 12.87 31.29
C TRP A 218 30.23 11.46 31.14
N TYR A 219 30.75 10.66 30.20
CA TYR A 219 30.28 9.30 29.93
C TYR A 219 30.51 8.35 31.10
N GLY A 220 31.66 8.42 31.77
CA GLY A 220 31.93 7.58 32.95
C GLY A 220 31.00 7.90 34.12
N SER A 221 30.61 9.16 34.29
CA SER A 221 29.63 9.56 35.32
C SER A 221 28.22 9.05 35.02
N ILE A 222 27.81 9.03 33.74
CA ILE A 222 26.56 8.39 33.30
C ILE A 222 26.60 6.89 33.62
N LEU A 223 27.64 6.18 33.18
CA LEU A 223 27.77 4.74 33.41
C LEU A 223 27.81 4.40 34.89
N LYS A 224 28.44 5.24 35.73
CA LYS A 224 28.47 5.05 37.18
C LYS A 224 27.09 5.19 37.81
N SER A 225 26.31 6.19 37.38
CA SER A 225 24.93 6.39 37.82
C SER A 225 24.05 5.20 37.38
N LEU A 226 24.19 4.75 36.13
CA LEU A 226 23.50 3.57 35.61
C LEU A 226 23.88 2.28 36.35
N SER A 227 25.16 2.12 36.71
CA SER A 227 25.64 0.95 37.46
C SER A 227 25.02 0.85 38.85
N SER A 228 24.76 1.99 39.49
CA SER A 228 24.14 2.06 40.81
C SER A 228 22.66 1.66 40.74
N TYR A 229 21.96 2.08 39.68
CA TYR A 229 20.54 1.78 39.48
C TYR A 229 20.30 0.33 39.02
N TYR A 230 20.99 -0.09 37.95
CA TYR A 230 20.85 -1.43 37.35
C TYR A 230 21.73 -2.49 38.01
N LYS A 231 22.50 -2.11 39.04
CA LYS A 231 23.34 -3.00 39.88
C LYS A 231 24.28 -3.89 39.06
N PHE A 232 24.96 -3.32 38.06
CA PHE A 232 25.97 -4.03 37.28
C PHE A 232 27.39 -3.56 37.61
N ASN A 233 28.38 -4.44 37.45
CA ASN A 233 29.78 -4.14 37.72
C ASN A 233 30.56 -3.90 36.42
N PHE A 234 31.44 -2.88 36.41
CA PHE A 234 32.28 -2.54 35.25
C PHE A 234 33.27 -3.65 34.86
N THR A 235 33.66 -4.50 35.82
CA THR A 235 34.59 -5.62 35.62
C THR A 235 33.92 -6.88 35.10
N THR A 236 32.59 -6.90 35.01
CA THR A 236 31.86 -8.08 34.52
C THR A 236 32.04 -8.20 33.00
N PRO A 237 32.50 -9.35 32.48
CA PRO A 237 32.54 -9.62 31.04
C PRO A 237 31.18 -9.41 30.37
N TRP A 238 31.18 -8.87 29.15
CA TRP A 238 29.94 -8.55 28.44
C TRP A 238 28.99 -9.75 28.34
N TYR A 239 29.49 -10.95 28.04
CA TYR A 239 28.64 -12.14 27.94
C TYR A 239 27.88 -12.47 29.23
N LYS A 240 28.46 -12.18 30.41
CA LYS A 240 27.86 -12.43 31.73
C LYS A 240 26.85 -11.36 32.16
N LEU A 241 26.81 -10.19 31.50
CA LEU A 241 25.80 -9.17 31.80
C LEU A 241 24.38 -9.67 31.48
N SER A 242 23.41 -9.24 32.29
CA SER A 242 22.00 -9.55 32.05
C SER A 242 21.52 -8.94 30.73
N SER A 243 20.49 -9.54 30.13
CA SER A 243 19.87 -9.04 28.90
C SER A 243 19.32 -7.61 29.06
N GLU A 244 18.80 -7.28 30.24
CA GLU A 244 18.33 -5.94 30.58
C GLU A 244 19.46 -4.90 30.57
N VAL A 245 20.60 -5.20 31.20
CA VAL A 245 21.76 -4.30 31.21
C VAL A 245 22.33 -4.13 29.81
N LYS A 246 22.46 -5.22 29.03
CA LYS A 246 22.93 -5.15 27.63
C LYS A 246 22.02 -4.28 26.77
N LYS A 247 20.70 -4.45 26.90
CA LYS A 247 19.71 -3.65 26.17
C LYS A 247 19.76 -2.19 26.58
N MET A 248 19.88 -1.91 27.88
CA MET A 248 20.00 -0.56 28.40
C MET A 248 21.26 0.13 27.89
N LEU A 249 22.41 -0.56 27.86
CA LEU A 249 23.66 0.00 27.36
C LEU A 249 23.64 0.30 25.86
N LEU A 250 22.90 -0.48 25.07
CA LEU A 250 22.81 -0.33 23.61
C LEU A 250 21.69 0.60 23.14
N PHE A 251 20.53 0.55 23.81
CA PHE A 251 19.29 1.20 23.35
C PHE A 251 18.71 2.20 24.38
N GLY A 252 19.36 2.36 25.53
CA GLY A 252 18.94 3.27 26.60
C GLY A 252 17.85 2.70 27.52
N ALA A 253 17.52 3.47 28.56
CA ALA A 253 16.51 3.13 29.58
C ALA A 253 15.05 3.41 29.16
N GLY A 254 14.81 3.69 27.88
CA GLY A 254 13.47 4.03 27.37
C GLY A 254 12.91 5.31 28.00
N LYS A 255 11.81 5.19 28.76
CA LYS A 255 11.10 6.32 29.39
C LYS A 255 11.53 6.59 30.85
N THR A 256 12.37 5.73 31.43
CA THR A 256 12.76 5.83 32.83
C THR A 256 13.72 7.00 33.03
N LYS A 257 13.35 7.94 33.92
CA LYS A 257 14.24 9.04 34.33
C LYS A 257 15.14 8.56 35.47
N LEU A 258 16.42 8.85 35.35
CA LEU A 258 17.45 8.44 36.30
C LEU A 258 18.22 9.68 36.75
N GLU A 259 18.46 9.80 38.06
CA GLU A 259 19.31 10.86 38.59
C GLU A 259 20.78 10.57 38.26
N MET A 260 21.43 11.54 37.64
CA MET A 260 22.84 11.46 37.27
C MET A 260 23.66 12.27 38.28
N HIS A 261 24.59 11.61 38.95
CA HIS A 261 25.56 12.30 39.80
C HIS A 261 26.81 12.62 38.98
N TYR A 262 27.04 13.91 38.71
CA TYR A 262 28.17 14.41 37.96
C TYR A 262 29.02 15.34 38.83
N SER A 263 30.29 15.00 39.01
CA SER A 263 31.28 15.89 39.61
C SER A 263 32.38 16.18 38.60
N SER A 264 32.38 17.38 38.04
CA SER A 264 33.51 17.88 37.24
C SER A 264 34.38 18.75 38.14
N LYS A 265 35.64 18.37 38.36
CA LYS A 265 36.66 19.40 38.58
C LYS A 265 36.90 20.05 37.23
N ARG A 266 36.08 21.05 36.87
CA ARG A 266 36.63 22.13 36.06
C ARG A 266 37.58 22.89 36.99
N TRP A 267 38.64 23.44 36.41
CA TRP A 267 39.83 24.03 37.06
C TRP A 267 40.94 23.01 37.32
#